data_AF-A0AAN9VT53-F1
#
_entry.id   AF-A0AAN9VT53-F1
#
_cell.length_a   1.000
_cell.length_b   1.000
_cell.length_c   1.000
_cell.angle_alpha   90.00
_cell.angle_beta   90.00
_cell.angle_gamma   90.00
#
_symmetry.space_group_name_H-M   'P 1'
#
loop_
_entity.id
_entity.type
_entity.pdbx_description
1 polymer ?
#
loop_
_entity_poly.entity_id
_entity_poly.type
_entity_poly.pdbx_seq_one_letter_code
_entity_poly.pdbx_strand_id
1 'polypeptide(L)'
;MKGAQGEPGSKGERGDPGLPGPKGEKGAKGEAGPIGKRGRKGDKGDKGDQGVPGLDAPCPLGPDGLPLPGCGWRPPKEYSPALTTMSTPPQYFPATPDAPSESDYDEAEEEYEEYTDPTNYHATSSAGTY
;
A
#
# COMPACT_ATOMS: atom_id res chain seq x y z
N MET A 1 39.07 -73.81 -73.86
CA MET A 1 39.61 -72.49 -73.45
C MET A 1 38.67 -71.92 -72.39
N LYS A 2 39.17 -71.53 -71.20
CA LYS A 2 38.34 -70.89 -70.16
C LYS A 2 38.59 -69.38 -70.21
N GLY A 3 37.52 -68.58 -70.24
CA GLY A 3 37.59 -67.12 -70.41
C GLY A 3 38.22 -66.41 -69.22
N ALA A 4 38.84 -65.25 -69.49
CA ALA A 4 39.46 -64.42 -68.47
C ALA A 4 38.42 -63.96 -67.42
N GLN A 5 38.82 -63.97 -66.16
CA GLN A 5 37.97 -63.50 -65.06
C GLN A 5 37.75 -62.00 -65.18
N GLY A 6 36.51 -61.56 -64.99
CA GLY A 6 36.13 -60.15 -65.04
C GLY A 6 36.77 -59.32 -63.94
N GLU A 7 36.95 -58.03 -64.21
CA GLU A 7 37.53 -57.09 -63.26
C GLU A 7 36.64 -56.90 -62.01
N PRO A 8 37.25 -56.63 -60.84
CA PRO A 8 36.49 -56.32 -59.63
C PRO A 8 35.60 -55.08 -59.82
N GLY A 9 34.41 -55.12 -59.23
CA GLY A 9 33.49 -53.98 -59.24
C GLY A 9 34.04 -52.76 -58.51
N SER A 10 33.57 -51.58 -58.89
CA SER A 10 33.93 -50.31 -58.26
C SER A 10 33.40 -50.23 -56.81
N LYS A 11 34.10 -49.45 -55.97
CA LYS A 11 33.69 -49.21 -54.58
C LYS A 11 32.41 -48.37 -54.58
N GLY A 12 31.44 -48.75 -53.74
CA GLY A 12 30.20 -48.00 -53.57
C GLY A 12 30.42 -46.59 -53.02
N GLU A 13 29.45 -45.71 -53.26
CA GLU A 13 29.45 -44.33 -52.78
C GLU A 13 29.36 -44.25 -51.25
N ARG A 14 29.84 -43.13 -50.68
CA ARG A 14 29.72 -42.86 -49.26
C ARG A 14 28.26 -42.55 -48.94
N GLY A 15 27.72 -43.17 -47.89
CA GLY A 15 26.36 -42.91 -47.43
C GLY A 15 26.15 -41.46 -46.95
N ASP A 16 24.89 -41.04 -46.93
CA ASP A 16 24.50 -39.68 -46.54
C ASP A 16 24.82 -39.37 -45.07
N PRO A 17 25.01 -38.08 -44.73
CA PRO A 17 25.11 -37.64 -43.34
C PRO A 17 23.88 -38.04 -42.52
N GLY A 18 24.10 -38.31 -41.23
CA GLY A 18 23.01 -38.57 -40.29
C GLY A 18 22.09 -37.36 -40.09
N LEU A 19 20.87 -37.63 -39.65
CA LEU A 19 19.89 -36.57 -39.35
C LEU A 19 20.33 -35.72 -38.15
N PRO A 20 19.94 -34.42 -38.10
CA PRO A 20 20.14 -33.59 -36.92
C PRO A 20 19.51 -34.20 -35.66
N GLY A 21 20.15 -33.99 -34.52
CA GLY A 21 19.63 -34.43 -33.23
C GLY A 21 18.35 -33.70 -32.80
N PRO A 22 17.59 -34.25 -31.84
CA PRO A 22 16.38 -33.61 -31.33
C PRO A 22 16.69 -32.30 -30.58
N LYS A 23 15.68 -31.42 -30.51
CA LYS A 23 15.75 -30.18 -29.74
C LYS A 23 15.89 -30.50 -28.24
N GLY A 24 16.74 -29.76 -27.53
CA GLY A 24 16.90 -29.87 -26.09
C GLY A 24 15.62 -29.54 -25.31
N GLU A 25 15.54 -30.05 -24.08
CA GLU A 25 14.40 -29.83 -23.18
C GLU A 25 14.26 -28.36 -22.76
N LYS A 26 13.04 -27.97 -22.39
CA LYS A 26 12.77 -26.63 -21.85
C LYS A 26 13.43 -26.49 -20.47
N GLY A 27 14.10 -25.37 -20.24
CA GLY A 27 14.68 -25.06 -18.93
C GLY A 27 13.64 -25.05 -17.80
N ALA A 28 14.11 -25.32 -16.58
CA ALA A 28 13.28 -25.30 -15.38
C ALA A 28 12.64 -23.91 -15.13
N LYS A 29 11.50 -23.91 -14.43
CA LYS A 29 10.88 -22.66 -13.96
C LYS A 29 11.81 -21.98 -12.97
N GLY A 30 11.93 -20.65 -13.05
CA GLY A 30 12.70 -19.86 -12.09
C GLY A 30 12.17 -19.98 -10.67
N GLU A 31 13.00 -19.61 -9.71
CA GLU A 31 12.66 -19.63 -8.29
C GLU A 31 11.52 -18.66 -7.96
N ALA A 32 10.81 -18.92 -6.86
CA ALA A 32 9.79 -18.01 -6.36
C ALA A 32 10.44 -16.68 -5.90
N GLY A 33 9.73 -15.58 -6.10
CA GLY A 33 10.17 -14.27 -5.60
C GLY A 33 10.22 -14.22 -4.06
N PRO A 34 10.94 -13.24 -3.49
CA PRO A 34 11.02 -13.09 -2.04
C PRO A 34 9.66 -12.73 -1.43
N ILE A 35 9.50 -13.06 -0.14
CA ILE A 35 8.31 -12.68 0.64
C ILE A 35 8.24 -11.14 0.77
N GLY A 36 7.05 -10.58 0.64
CA GLY A 36 6.81 -9.15 0.80
C GLY A 36 7.16 -8.60 2.19
N LYS A 37 7.36 -7.28 2.28
CA LYS A 37 7.65 -6.60 3.56
C LYS A 37 6.45 -6.71 4.51
N ARG A 38 6.72 -6.76 5.82
CA ARG A 38 5.69 -6.71 6.86
C ARG A 38 4.93 -5.38 6.78
N GLY A 39 3.61 -5.43 6.96
CA GLY A 39 2.76 -4.24 7.01
C GLY A 39 3.13 -3.27 8.16
N ARG A 40 2.67 -2.02 8.05
CA ARG A 40 2.87 -1.00 9.10
C ARG A 40 2.14 -1.39 10.39
N LYS A 41 2.67 -0.98 11.53
CA LYS A 41 1.97 -1.10 12.82
C LYS A 41 0.69 -0.25 12.76
N GLY A 42 -0.41 -0.77 13.29
CA GLY A 42 -1.65 0.00 13.42
C GLY A 42 -1.51 1.19 14.38
N ASP A 43 -2.43 2.14 14.25
CA ASP A 43 -2.46 3.34 15.07
C ASP A 43 -2.70 3.03 16.56
N LYS A 44 -2.26 3.94 17.42
CA LYS A 44 -2.56 3.85 18.85
C LYS A 44 -4.05 4.12 19.06
N GLY A 45 -4.71 3.28 19.88
CA GLY A 45 -6.11 3.51 20.26
C GLY A 45 -6.31 4.84 20.99
N ASP A 46 -7.54 5.35 20.95
CA ASP A 46 -7.93 6.60 21.58
C ASP A 46 -7.68 6.58 23.10
N LYS A 47 -7.45 7.78 23.67
CA LYS A 47 -7.40 7.94 25.12
C LYS A 47 -8.77 7.58 25.72
N GLY A 48 -8.76 6.85 26.83
CA GLY A 48 -9.98 6.60 27.61
C GLY A 48 -10.63 7.91 28.10
N ASP A 49 -11.95 7.87 28.28
CA ASP A 49 -12.70 9.03 28.76
C ASP A 49 -12.33 9.35 30.22
N GLN A 50 -12.51 10.62 30.62
CA GLN A 50 -12.33 11.02 32.02
C GLN A 50 -13.35 10.30 32.91
N GLY A 51 -12.91 9.86 34.09
CA GLY A 51 -13.79 9.29 35.11
C GLY A 51 -14.90 10.25 35.52
N VAL A 52 -16.04 9.70 35.92
CA VAL A 52 -17.13 10.51 36.46
C VAL A 52 -16.72 11.15 37.79
N PRO A 53 -17.17 12.38 38.10
CA PRO A 53 -17.08 12.91 39.45
C PRO A 53 -17.75 11.96 40.46
N GLY A 54 -17.17 11.84 41.65
CA GLY A 54 -17.80 11.09 42.75
C GLY A 54 -19.12 11.74 43.15
N LEU A 55 -20.13 10.94 43.48
CA LEU A 55 -21.37 11.46 44.05
C LEU A 55 -21.23 11.61 45.57
N ASP A 56 -21.72 12.73 46.11
CA ASP A 56 -21.82 12.96 47.56
C ASP A 56 -22.90 12.09 48.23
N ALA A 57 -23.77 11.45 47.44
CA ALA A 57 -24.88 10.61 47.88
C ALA A 57 -25.08 9.40 46.95
N PRO A 58 -25.67 8.28 47.42
CA PRO A 58 -26.01 7.16 46.56
C PRO A 58 -26.98 7.59 45.45
N CYS A 59 -26.76 7.09 44.23
CA CYS A 59 -27.58 7.45 43.07
C CYS A 59 -29.06 7.13 43.34
N PRO A 60 -29.99 8.08 43.14
CA PRO A 60 -31.41 7.78 43.19
C PRO A 60 -31.77 6.76 42.08
N LEU A 61 -32.52 5.74 42.48
CA LEU A 61 -33.05 4.72 41.59
C LEU A 61 -34.31 5.26 40.91
N GLY A 62 -34.40 5.07 39.60
CA GLY A 62 -35.57 5.33 38.79
C GLY A 62 -36.71 4.33 39.06
N PRO A 63 -37.87 4.54 38.43
CA PRO A 63 -39.02 3.63 38.57
C PRO A 63 -38.75 2.21 38.03
N ASP A 64 -37.75 2.08 37.17
CA ASP A 64 -37.21 0.84 36.62
C ASP A 64 -36.17 0.17 37.54
N GLY A 65 -35.84 0.78 38.68
CA GLY A 65 -34.79 0.31 39.57
C GLY A 65 -33.38 0.52 39.02
N LEU A 66 -33.21 1.33 37.97
CA LEU A 66 -31.91 1.69 37.41
C LEU A 66 -31.48 3.08 37.92
N PRO A 67 -30.17 3.33 38.12
CA PRO A 67 -29.70 4.67 38.48
C PRO A 67 -30.06 5.68 37.39
N LEU A 68 -30.52 6.87 37.79
CA LEU A 68 -30.91 7.92 36.84
C LEU A 68 -29.75 8.34 35.91
N PRO A 69 -30.06 8.74 34.65
CA PRO A 69 -29.06 9.29 33.73
C PRO A 69 -28.31 10.48 34.35
N GLY A 70 -26.99 10.52 34.22
CA GLY A 70 -26.16 11.57 34.82
C GLY A 70 -25.68 11.27 36.24
N CYS A 71 -26.19 10.23 36.90
CA CYS A 71 -25.69 9.77 38.19
C CYS A 71 -24.51 8.81 38.00
N GLY A 72 -23.32 9.34 37.66
CA GLY A 72 -22.06 8.60 37.63
C GLY A 72 -21.96 7.44 36.62
N TRP A 73 -23.02 7.11 35.90
CA TRP A 73 -23.07 6.02 34.94
C TRP A 73 -22.95 6.58 33.53
N ARG A 74 -21.91 6.18 32.80
CA ARG A 74 -21.76 6.46 31.37
C ARG A 74 -22.02 5.15 30.62
N PRO A 75 -22.99 5.11 29.69
CA PRO A 75 -23.13 3.95 28.83
C PRO A 75 -21.84 3.76 28.00
N PRO A 76 -21.45 2.52 27.67
CA PRO A 76 -20.34 2.28 26.75
C PRO A 76 -20.62 2.99 25.42
N LYS A 77 -19.56 3.44 24.74
CA LYS A 77 -19.64 4.18 23.45
C LYS A 77 -20.45 3.45 22.36
N GLU A 78 -20.66 2.15 22.51
CA GLU A 78 -21.48 1.32 21.62
C GLU A 78 -22.99 1.55 21.78
N TYR A 79 -23.45 2.09 22.92
CA TYR A 79 -24.86 2.35 23.25
C TYR A 79 -25.18 3.86 23.31
N SER A 80 -24.46 4.69 22.56
CA SER A 80 -25.06 5.94 22.09
C SER A 80 -25.59 5.65 20.69
N PRO A 81 -26.91 5.63 20.44
CA PRO A 81 -27.39 5.75 19.07
C PRO A 81 -26.89 7.11 18.61
N ALA A 82 -25.78 7.09 17.86
CA ALA A 82 -25.32 8.26 17.16
C ALA A 82 -26.55 8.83 16.46
N LEU A 83 -26.88 10.08 16.73
CA LEU A 83 -27.47 10.89 15.67
C LEU A 83 -26.52 10.68 14.49
N THR A 84 -26.96 9.89 13.52
CA THR A 84 -26.18 9.46 12.36
C THR A 84 -25.86 10.70 11.54
N THR A 85 -24.86 11.48 11.96
CA THR A 85 -24.22 12.49 11.13
C THR A 85 -23.23 11.72 10.27
N MET A 86 -23.77 11.17 9.19
CA MET A 86 -23.08 10.81 7.96
C MET A 86 -21.73 10.10 8.13
N SER A 87 -21.80 8.83 8.51
CA SER A 87 -20.89 7.86 7.89
C SER A 87 -21.51 7.44 6.55
N THR A 88 -21.62 8.37 5.61
CA THR A 88 -21.70 8.00 4.20
C THR A 88 -20.42 7.21 3.93
N PRO A 89 -20.48 5.90 3.62
CA PRO A 89 -19.30 5.22 3.11
C PRO A 89 -18.84 5.98 1.86
N PRO A 90 -17.53 6.11 1.60
CA PRO A 90 -17.09 6.59 0.30
C PRO A 90 -17.80 5.70 -0.72
N GLN A 91 -18.68 6.31 -1.52
CA GLN A 91 -19.32 5.63 -2.62
C GLN A 91 -18.16 5.10 -3.45
N TYR A 92 -18.03 3.77 -3.50
CA TYR A 92 -17.02 3.11 -4.30
C TYR A 92 -17.33 3.44 -5.75
N PHE A 93 -16.73 4.53 -6.25
CA PHE A 93 -16.64 4.77 -7.67
C PHE A 93 -15.75 3.65 -8.21
N PRO A 94 -16.24 2.82 -9.15
CA PRO A 94 -15.37 1.82 -9.76
C PRO A 94 -14.20 2.57 -10.38
N ALA A 95 -12.98 2.20 -9.98
CA ALA A 95 -11.77 2.73 -10.55
C ALA A 95 -11.89 2.66 -12.08
N THR A 96 -12.01 3.83 -12.72
CA THR A 96 -11.83 3.92 -14.15
C THR A 96 -10.42 3.40 -14.44
N PRO A 97 -10.23 2.52 -15.43
CA PRO A 97 -8.94 1.87 -15.68
C PRO A 97 -7.78 2.86 -15.98
N ASP A 98 -8.10 4.13 -16.19
CA ASP A 98 -7.15 5.19 -16.52
C ASP A 98 -6.81 6.14 -15.35
N ALA A 99 -7.20 5.83 -14.11
CA ALA A 99 -6.77 6.64 -12.96
C ALA A 99 -5.29 6.33 -12.63
N PRO A 100 -4.38 7.32 -12.74
CA PRO A 100 -2.96 7.10 -12.43
C PRO A 100 -2.80 6.75 -10.94
N SER A 101 -1.86 5.86 -10.65
CA SER A 101 -1.56 5.44 -9.28
C SER A 101 -0.96 6.61 -8.50
N GLU A 102 -1.23 6.74 -7.20
CA GLU A 102 -0.65 7.83 -6.38
C GLU A 102 0.89 7.79 -6.29
N SER A 103 1.53 6.74 -6.82
CA SER A 103 2.99 6.67 -6.98
C SER A 103 3.53 7.34 -8.25
N ASP A 104 2.69 7.81 -9.17
CA ASP A 104 3.09 8.54 -10.38
C ASP A 104 3.15 10.07 -10.19
N TYR A 105 2.76 10.57 -9.02
CA TYR A 105 3.06 11.95 -8.61
C TYR A 105 4.51 11.98 -8.09
N ASP A 106 5.46 12.15 -9.01
CA ASP A 106 6.77 12.71 -8.65
C ASP A 106 6.50 14.12 -8.12
N GLU A 107 6.74 14.32 -6.82
CA GLU A 107 6.78 15.62 -6.16
C GLU A 107 7.91 16.41 -6.84
N ALA A 108 7.58 17.17 -7.88
CA ALA A 108 8.46 18.18 -8.40
C ALA A 108 8.69 19.14 -7.24
N GLU A 109 9.88 19.08 -6.63
CA GLU A 109 10.29 20.04 -5.62
C GLU A 109 10.20 21.41 -6.27
N GLU A 110 9.11 22.13 -5.97
CA GLU A 110 8.99 23.53 -6.30
C GLU A 110 10.11 24.23 -5.52
N GLU A 111 11.20 24.52 -6.23
CA GLU A 111 12.22 25.46 -5.82
C GLU A 111 11.49 26.74 -5.43
N TYR A 112 11.33 26.93 -4.13
CA TYR A 112 10.75 28.12 -3.53
C TYR A 112 11.66 29.29 -3.91
N GLU A 113 11.38 29.97 -5.02
CA GLU A 113 11.93 31.30 -5.20
C GLU A 113 11.24 32.19 -4.16
N GLU A 114 11.95 32.42 -3.05
CA GLU A 114 11.60 33.37 -2.02
C GLU A 114 11.42 34.75 -2.65
N TYR A 115 10.17 35.08 -2.98
CA TYR A 115 9.79 36.40 -3.48
C TYR A 115 9.97 37.42 -2.36
N THR A 116 11.18 37.97 -2.26
CA THR A 116 11.42 39.13 -1.40
C THR A 116 10.72 40.33 -2.04
N ASP A 117 9.55 40.69 -1.50
CA ASP A 117 8.83 41.91 -1.88
C ASP A 117 9.72 43.14 -1.59
N PRO A 118 10.18 43.89 -2.63
CA PRO A 118 11.08 45.02 -2.45
C PRO A 118 10.39 46.26 -1.84
N THR A 119 9.09 46.17 -1.49
CA THR A 119 8.32 47.30 -0.98
C THR A 119 8.12 47.30 0.53
N ASN A 120 8.61 46.29 1.26
CA ASN A 120 8.60 46.32 2.73
C ASN A 120 9.75 47.18 3.30
N TYR A 121 9.83 48.43 2.84
CA TYR A 121 10.51 49.51 3.54
C TYR A 121 9.52 50.16 4.52
N HIS A 122 9.33 49.54 5.68
CA HIS A 122 8.89 50.29 6.86
C HIS A 122 9.78 49.96 8.06
N ALA A 123 10.79 50.84 8.21
CA ALA A 123 11.52 51.21 9.42
C ALA A 123 12.41 50.14 10.08
N THR A 124 13.63 49.99 9.54
CA THR A 124 14.77 49.55 10.35
C THR A 124 15.10 50.63 11.39
N SER A 125 15.30 50.17 12.63
CA SER A 125 15.78 50.97 13.76
C SER A 125 17.11 51.64 13.45
N SER A 126 17.29 52.88 13.91
CA SER A 126 18.63 53.37 14.25
C SER A 126 18.71 53.61 15.76
N ALA A 127 19.40 52.68 16.43
CA ALA A 127 20.07 52.96 17.69
C ALA A 127 21.33 53.81 17.40
N GLY A 128 21.65 54.74 18.30
CA GLY A 128 22.88 55.52 18.33
C GLY A 128 22.92 56.31 19.64
N THR A 129 23.47 55.75 20.73
CA THR A 129 24.88 55.74 21.18
C THR A 129 25.31 56.99 21.96
N TYR A 130 25.78 56.71 23.19
CA TYR A 130 26.49 57.53 24.20
C TYR A 130 25.73 58.60 24.96
#